data_AF-X1ULB4-F1
#
_entry.id   AF-X1ULB4-F1
#
_cell.length_a   1.000
_cell.length_b   1.000
_cell.length_c   1.000
_cell.angle_alpha   90.00
_cell.angle_beta   90.00
_cell.angle_gamma   90.00
#
_symmetry.space_group_name_H-M   'P 1'
#
loop_
_entity.id
_entity.type
_entity.pdbx_description
1 polymer ?
#
loop_
_entity_poly.entity_id
_entity_poly.type
_entity_poly.pdbx_seq_one_letter_code
_entity_poly.pdbx_strand_id
1 'polypeptide(L)'
;MRNKIPVQNYVNYRFWENSPEKVRHHFTNKDNVYLIETVNDQSKIHLLRDKLILLNRMGTALGRDYMDIQTVSPDGFHDFLKKHKKFIVKPRSAAKGKGIRVIEGPLKYEDAEALRIKLIEEGSTLAEEFVDQHPEMSRIYPHAINIIKIHTLNIGGEINIVLPQILQFGANGNQTSHGGFTVPINEDTGTIYVTKYFKEHLL
;
A
#
# COMPACT_ATOMS: atom_id res chain seq x y z
N MET A 1 -24.57 -21.18 -12.56
CA MET A 1 -23.15 -20.83 -12.31
C MET A 1 -22.92 -20.76 -10.81
N ARG A 2 -22.32 -21.81 -10.24
CA ARG A 2 -22.08 -21.99 -8.80
C ARG A 2 -20.65 -21.53 -8.48
N ASN A 3 -20.51 -20.70 -7.44
CA ASN A 3 -19.27 -20.32 -6.71
C ASN A 3 -18.40 -19.18 -7.27
N LYS A 4 -18.91 -17.93 -7.29
CA LYS A 4 -18.09 -16.72 -7.53
C LYS A 4 -17.34 -16.19 -6.30
N ILE A 5 -17.74 -16.56 -5.07
CA ILE A 5 -17.18 -16.00 -3.84
C ILE A 5 -16.11 -16.94 -3.27
N PRO A 6 -14.87 -16.46 -3.02
CA PRO A 6 -13.87 -17.24 -2.30
C PRO A 6 -14.37 -17.68 -0.93
N VAL A 7 -14.04 -18.91 -0.50
CA VAL A 7 -14.46 -19.45 0.82
C VAL A 7 -14.10 -18.49 1.96
N GLN A 8 -12.92 -17.88 1.89
CA GLN A 8 -12.49 -16.88 2.88
C GLN A 8 -13.46 -15.69 2.99
N ASN A 9 -13.91 -15.14 1.86
CA ASN A 9 -14.88 -14.04 1.87
C ASN A 9 -16.24 -14.52 2.40
N TYR A 10 -16.65 -15.74 2.05
CA TYR A 10 -17.88 -16.35 2.55
C TYR A 10 -17.91 -16.43 4.07
N VAL A 11 -16.78 -16.83 4.66
CA VAL A 11 -16.60 -16.89 6.12
C VAL A 11 -16.53 -15.49 6.73
N ASN A 12 -15.62 -14.65 6.24
CA ASN A 12 -15.35 -13.33 6.82
C ASN A 12 -16.56 -12.39 6.82
N TYR A 13 -17.40 -12.47 5.78
CA TYR A 13 -18.59 -11.61 5.64
C TYR A 13 -19.89 -12.30 6.02
N ARG A 14 -19.81 -13.50 6.63
CA ARG A 14 -20.97 -14.29 7.08
C ARG A 14 -22.06 -14.37 6.01
N PHE A 15 -21.70 -14.74 4.78
CA PHE A 15 -22.66 -14.68 3.67
C PHE A 15 -23.87 -15.61 3.83
N TRP A 16 -23.83 -16.58 4.75
CA TRP A 16 -24.99 -17.38 5.14
C TRP A 16 -26.11 -16.56 5.81
N GLU A 17 -25.83 -15.35 6.30
CA GLU A 17 -26.80 -14.44 6.94
C GLU A 17 -27.38 -13.40 5.99
N ASN A 18 -26.91 -13.41 4.73
CA ASN A 18 -27.26 -12.40 3.74
C ASN A 18 -28.26 -12.96 2.72
N SER A 19 -29.05 -12.08 2.10
CA SER A 19 -29.96 -12.49 1.04
C SER A 19 -29.21 -13.05 -0.18
N PRO A 20 -29.78 -14.03 -0.92
CA PRO A 20 -29.17 -14.54 -2.14
C PRO A 20 -28.84 -13.45 -3.17
N GLU A 21 -29.63 -12.37 -3.20
CA GLU A 21 -29.39 -11.20 -4.03
C GLU A 21 -28.11 -10.45 -3.63
N LYS A 22 -27.92 -10.16 -2.34
CA LYS A 22 -26.74 -9.48 -1.83
C LYS A 22 -25.48 -10.30 -2.05
N VAL A 23 -25.57 -11.62 -1.89
CA VAL A 23 -24.49 -12.56 -2.20
C VAL A 23 -24.15 -12.53 -3.70
N ARG A 24 -25.16 -12.49 -4.59
CA ARG A 24 -24.96 -12.45 -6.04
C ARG A 24 -24.25 -11.19 -6.53
N HIS A 25 -24.54 -10.04 -5.92
CA HIS A 25 -23.96 -8.74 -6.29
C HIS A 25 -22.68 -8.40 -5.51
N HIS A 26 -22.12 -9.35 -4.75
CA HIS A 26 -20.87 -9.12 -4.05
C HIS A 26 -19.71 -8.97 -5.05
N PHE A 27 -19.07 -7.80 -5.04
CA PHE A 27 -17.91 -7.50 -5.85
C PHE A 27 -16.65 -8.18 -5.28
N THR A 28 -16.05 -9.07 -6.05
CA THR A 28 -14.88 -9.86 -5.61
C THR A 28 -13.57 -9.29 -6.15
N ASN A 29 -12.44 -9.77 -5.61
CA ASN A 29 -11.12 -9.48 -6.17
C ASN A 29 -10.99 -9.92 -7.64
N LYS A 30 -11.69 -10.97 -8.07
CA LYS A 30 -11.70 -11.40 -9.47
C LYS A 30 -12.41 -10.37 -10.35
N ASP A 31 -13.55 -9.85 -9.89
CA ASP A 31 -14.27 -8.80 -10.60
C ASP A 31 -13.42 -7.51 -10.67
N ASN A 32 -12.67 -7.19 -9.60
CA ASN A 32 -11.72 -6.07 -9.59
C ASN A 32 -10.58 -6.24 -10.60
N VAL A 33 -9.96 -7.42 -10.67
CA VAL A 33 -8.90 -7.70 -11.66
C VAL A 33 -9.45 -7.56 -13.07
N TYR A 34 -10.61 -8.17 -13.34
CA TYR A 34 -11.28 -8.06 -14.64
C TYR A 34 -11.58 -6.60 -15.02
N LEU A 35 -12.10 -5.81 -14.08
CA LEU A 35 -12.35 -4.38 -14.29
C LEU A 35 -11.06 -3.65 -14.67
N ILE A 36 -9.99 -3.80 -13.88
CA ILE A 36 -8.69 -3.16 -14.13
C ILE A 36 -8.12 -3.53 -15.49
N GLU A 37 -8.22 -4.80 -15.88
CA GLU A 37 -7.73 -5.30 -17.16
C GLU A 37 -8.55 -4.76 -18.35
N THR A 38 -9.84 -4.54 -18.14
CA THR A 38 -10.77 -4.04 -19.16
C THR A 38 -10.62 -2.54 -19.37
N VAL A 39 -10.51 -1.75 -18.29
CA VAL A 39 -10.56 -0.28 -18.38
C VAL A 39 -9.20 0.36 -18.63
N ASN A 40 -8.10 -0.30 -18.25
CA ASN A 40 -6.77 0.26 -18.46
C ASN A 40 -6.16 -0.20 -19.78
N ASP A 41 -5.41 0.70 -20.42
CA ASP A 41 -4.51 0.34 -21.51
C ASP A 41 -3.40 -0.58 -20.98
N GLN A 42 -3.49 -1.87 -21.30
CA GLN A 42 -2.56 -2.88 -20.78
C GLN A 42 -1.12 -2.66 -21.26
N SER A 43 -0.91 -1.95 -22.37
CA SER A 43 0.45 -1.59 -22.80
C SER A 43 1.13 -0.62 -21.83
N LYS A 44 0.34 0.15 -21.07
CA LYS A 44 0.79 1.19 -20.15
C LYS A 44 0.75 0.78 -18.67
N ILE A 45 0.22 -0.39 -18.34
CA ILE A 45 0.04 -0.82 -16.94
C ILE A 45 1.35 -0.88 -16.15
N HIS A 46 2.48 -1.11 -16.84
CA HIS A 46 3.81 -1.13 -16.26
C HIS A 46 4.19 0.21 -15.61
N LEU A 47 3.66 1.34 -16.12
CA LEU A 47 3.86 2.68 -15.57
C LEU A 47 3.32 2.84 -14.15
N LEU A 48 2.32 2.02 -13.77
CA LEU A 48 1.71 2.01 -12.45
C LEU A 48 2.22 0.86 -11.57
N ARG A 49 2.63 -0.27 -12.18
CA ARG A 49 3.06 -1.48 -11.45
C ARG A 49 4.54 -1.45 -11.05
N ASP A 50 5.39 -0.81 -11.82
CA ASP A 50 6.78 -0.57 -11.43
C ASP A 50 6.84 0.67 -10.55
N LYS A 51 7.13 0.47 -9.27
CA LYS A 51 7.18 1.58 -8.31
C LYS A 51 8.19 2.64 -8.71
N LEU A 52 9.36 2.29 -9.24
CA LEU A 52 10.37 3.30 -9.59
C LEU A 52 9.86 4.19 -10.73
N ILE A 53 9.24 3.60 -11.75
CA ILE A 53 8.64 4.35 -12.86
C ILE A 53 7.53 5.27 -12.33
N LEU A 54 6.66 4.75 -11.45
CA LEU A 54 5.58 5.53 -10.85
C LEU A 54 6.11 6.72 -10.05
N LEU A 55 7.10 6.50 -9.17
CA LEU A 55 7.68 7.56 -8.35
C LEU A 55 8.35 8.65 -9.20
N ASN A 56 9.09 8.25 -10.25
CA ASN A 56 9.65 9.19 -11.22
C ASN A 56 8.59 10.07 -11.89
N ARG A 57 7.40 9.52 -12.17
CA ARG A 57 6.29 10.28 -12.75
C ARG A 57 5.57 11.18 -11.73
N MET A 58 5.59 10.83 -10.45
CA MET A 58 5.03 11.68 -9.40
C MET A 58 5.87 12.93 -9.16
N GLY A 59 7.20 12.85 -9.35
CA GLY A 59 8.10 13.99 -9.20
C GLY A 59 7.94 14.66 -7.83
N THR A 60 7.77 15.99 -7.82
CA THR A 60 7.64 16.78 -6.59
C THR A 60 6.38 16.47 -5.78
N ALA A 61 5.34 15.87 -6.38
CA ALA A 61 4.12 15.50 -5.68
C ALA A 61 4.31 14.33 -4.70
N LEU A 62 5.42 13.60 -4.79
CA LEU A 62 5.72 12.48 -3.89
C LEU A 62 5.99 12.92 -2.45
N GLY A 63 6.63 14.07 -2.28
CA GLY A 63 6.92 14.67 -0.97
C GLY A 63 7.91 13.91 -0.08
N ARG A 64 8.65 12.93 -0.61
CA ARG A 64 9.69 12.18 0.11
C ARG A 64 10.81 11.74 -0.83
N ASP A 65 11.99 11.55 -0.26
CA ASP A 65 13.15 11.10 -1.04
C ASP A 65 13.07 9.61 -1.38
N TYR A 66 13.64 9.25 -2.53
CA TYR A 66 13.77 7.87 -2.96
C TYR A 66 14.97 7.70 -3.89
N MET A 67 15.43 6.47 -4.06
CA MET A 67 16.51 6.14 -4.99
C MET A 67 16.40 4.72 -5.53
N ASP A 68 17.00 4.52 -6.71
CA ASP A 68 17.28 3.21 -7.26
C ASP A 68 18.69 2.76 -6.84
N ILE A 69 18.74 1.80 -5.92
CA ILE A 69 19.96 1.23 -5.37
C ILE A 69 20.83 0.58 -6.47
N GLN A 70 20.19 0.12 -7.56
CA GLN A 70 20.89 -0.53 -8.65
C GLN A 70 21.72 0.43 -9.50
N THR A 71 21.32 1.70 -9.57
CA THR A 71 21.93 2.70 -10.46
C THR A 71 22.67 3.81 -9.72
N VAL A 72 22.36 4.02 -8.43
CA VAL A 72 23.11 4.96 -7.59
C VAL A 72 24.56 4.48 -7.37
N SER A 73 25.49 5.43 -7.25
CA SER A 73 26.85 5.13 -6.82
C SER A 73 26.91 4.66 -5.36
N PRO A 74 27.96 3.92 -4.97
CA PRO A 74 28.23 3.60 -3.56
C PRO A 74 28.20 4.82 -2.63
N ASP A 75 28.86 5.91 -3.02
CA ASP A 75 28.86 7.18 -2.27
C ASP A 75 27.44 7.76 -2.14
N GLY A 76 26.67 7.75 -3.24
CA GLY A 76 25.29 8.25 -3.23
C GLY A 76 24.38 7.42 -2.33
N PHE A 77 24.57 6.09 -2.30
CA PHE A 77 23.87 5.23 -1.35
C PHE A 77 24.26 5.57 0.09
N HIS A 78 25.56 5.72 0.38
CA HIS A 78 26.03 6.09 1.71
C HIS A 78 25.50 7.44 2.18
N ASP A 79 25.45 8.43 1.29
CA ASP A 79 24.91 9.76 1.57
C ASP A 79 23.40 9.71 1.86
N PHE A 80 22.66 8.85 1.17
CA PHE A 80 21.25 8.60 1.49
C PHE A 80 21.07 8.03 2.90
N LEU A 81 21.91 7.08 3.32
CA LEU A 81 21.89 6.51 4.67
C LEU A 81 22.24 7.55 5.75
N LYS A 82 23.16 8.47 5.46
CA LYS A 82 23.51 9.57 6.37
C LYS A 82 22.37 10.55 6.51
N LYS A 83 21.72 10.89 5.40
CA LYS A 83 20.60 11.84 5.35
C LYS A 83 19.37 11.28 6.08
N HIS A 84 19.04 10.01 5.84
CA HIS A 84 17.85 9.36 6.41
C HIS A 84 18.25 8.30 7.44
N LYS A 85 18.06 8.63 8.73
CA LYS A 85 18.33 7.68 9.85
C LYS A 85 17.52 6.39 9.75
N LYS A 86 16.40 6.43 9.04
CA LYS A 86 15.48 5.32 8.82
C LYS A 86 14.94 5.40 7.41
N PHE A 87 14.91 4.27 6.72
CA PHE A 87 14.38 4.19 5.35
C PHE A 87 13.81 2.80 5.08
N ILE A 88 13.00 2.71 4.03
CA ILE A 88 12.40 1.47 3.56
C ILE A 88 13.12 1.02 2.30
N VAL A 89 13.44 -0.27 2.21
CA VAL A 89 13.87 -0.93 0.99
C VAL A 89 12.83 -1.95 0.56
N LYS A 90 12.54 -2.02 -0.74
CA LYS A 90 11.54 -2.96 -1.26
C LYS A 90 11.74 -3.31 -2.74
N PRO A 91 11.19 -4.45 -3.19
CA PRO A 91 11.14 -4.78 -4.61
C PRO A 91 10.22 -3.84 -5.39
N ARG A 92 10.65 -3.49 -6.62
CA ARG A 92 9.93 -2.60 -7.53
C ARG A 92 8.52 -3.08 -7.88
N SER A 93 8.34 -4.38 -8.10
CA SER A 93 7.07 -4.95 -8.62
C SER A 93 6.30 -5.84 -7.64
N ALA A 94 6.72 -5.93 -6.37
CA ALA A 94 6.00 -6.69 -5.34
C ALA A 94 4.76 -5.96 -4.81
N ALA A 95 3.83 -6.68 -4.17
CA ALA A 95 2.62 -6.13 -3.58
C ALA A 95 2.39 -6.66 -2.15
N LYS A 96 1.41 -6.07 -1.43
CA LYS A 96 0.96 -6.50 -0.10
C LYS A 96 2.07 -6.52 0.98
N GLY A 97 2.99 -5.57 0.92
CA GLY A 97 4.11 -5.50 1.87
C GLY A 97 5.21 -6.55 1.67
N LYS A 98 5.10 -7.44 0.66
CA LYS A 98 6.11 -8.48 0.42
C LYS A 98 7.47 -7.86 0.08
N GLY A 99 8.50 -8.27 0.83
CA GLY A 99 9.89 -7.83 0.63
C GLY A 99 10.20 -6.43 1.14
N ILE A 100 9.26 -5.76 1.83
CA ILE A 100 9.54 -4.49 2.50
C ILE A 100 10.41 -4.76 3.72
N ARG A 101 11.50 -4.00 3.85
CA ARG A 101 12.34 -3.98 5.05
C ARG A 101 12.58 -2.55 5.48
N VAL A 102 12.64 -2.35 6.78
CA VAL A 102 13.07 -1.11 7.39
C VAL A 102 14.55 -1.27 7.72
N ILE A 103 15.34 -0.29 7.32
CA ILE A 103 16.76 -0.22 7.66
C ILE A 103 16.99 1.05 8.47
N GLU A 104 17.82 0.92 9.49
CA GLU A 104 18.21 2.01 10.37
C GLU A 104 19.70 2.29 10.20
N GLY A 105 20.06 3.57 10.17
CA GLY A 105 21.42 4.07 10.11
C GLY A 105 21.81 4.82 11.38
N PRO A 106 22.98 5.49 11.38
CA PRO A 106 23.96 5.52 10.29
C PRO A 106 24.80 4.23 10.22
N LEU A 107 25.31 3.92 9.03
CA LEU A 107 26.26 2.82 8.79
C LEU A 107 27.64 3.38 8.40
N LYS A 108 28.70 2.64 8.72
CA LYS A 108 30.02 2.89 8.15
C LYS A 108 29.97 2.64 6.63
N TYR A 109 30.92 3.21 5.89
CA TYR A 109 30.91 3.12 4.42
C TYR A 109 30.98 1.66 3.94
N GLU A 110 31.80 0.84 4.59
CA GLU A 110 32.00 -0.56 4.25
C GLU A 110 30.74 -1.39 4.50
N ASP A 111 30.05 -1.13 5.62
CA ASP A 111 28.78 -1.77 5.97
C ASP A 111 27.66 -1.33 5.01
N ALA A 112 27.66 -0.06 4.61
CA ALA A 112 26.73 0.49 3.63
C ALA A 112 26.90 -0.18 2.26
N GLU A 113 28.13 -0.34 1.78
CA GLU A 113 28.39 -0.97 0.49
C GLU A 113 28.05 -2.47 0.52
N ALA A 114 28.40 -3.18 1.59
CA ALA A 114 28.01 -4.58 1.78
C ALA A 114 26.47 -4.75 1.79
N LEU A 115 25.76 -3.85 2.47
CA LEU A 115 24.30 -3.81 2.44
C LEU A 115 23.78 -3.53 1.02
N ARG A 116 24.35 -2.56 0.31
CA ARG A 116 23.94 -2.20 -1.07
C ARG A 116 23.99 -3.41 -2.00
N ILE A 117 25.11 -4.14 -1.99
CA ILE A 117 25.32 -5.36 -2.79
C ILE A 117 24.25 -6.39 -2.45
N LYS A 118 24.06 -6.69 -1.16
CA LYS A 118 23.06 -7.66 -0.69
C LYS A 118 21.64 -7.28 -1.13
N LEU A 119 21.26 -6.01 -1.02
CA LEU A 119 19.93 -5.54 -1.42
C LEU A 119 19.67 -5.71 -2.92
N ILE A 120 20.70 -5.50 -3.75
CA ILE A 120 20.64 -5.72 -5.20
C ILE A 120 20.46 -7.22 -5.51
N GLU A 121 21.25 -8.09 -4.88
CA GLU A 121 21.15 -9.55 -5.03
C GLU A 121 19.76 -10.08 -4.65
N GLU A 122 19.15 -9.51 -3.61
CA GLU A 122 17.80 -9.86 -3.14
C GLU A 122 16.67 -9.17 -3.93
N GLY A 123 16.99 -8.33 -4.94
CA GLY A 123 16.01 -7.62 -5.76
C GLY A 123 15.22 -6.53 -5.01
N SER A 124 15.72 -6.05 -3.88
CA SER A 124 15.13 -4.98 -3.07
C SER A 124 15.74 -3.62 -3.42
N THR A 125 15.60 -3.21 -4.68
CA THR A 125 16.39 -2.12 -5.27
C THR A 125 15.78 -0.73 -5.14
N LEU A 126 14.56 -0.59 -4.62
CA LEU A 126 13.97 0.72 -4.36
C LEU A 126 14.14 1.07 -2.88
N ALA A 127 14.89 2.13 -2.59
CA ALA A 127 14.93 2.75 -1.27
C ALA A 127 14.03 4.00 -1.25
N GLU A 128 13.27 4.18 -0.17
CA GLU A 128 12.43 5.34 0.09
C GLU A 128 12.67 5.83 1.51
N GLU A 129 12.69 7.15 1.70
CA GLU A 129 12.64 7.77 3.02
C GLU A 129 11.49 7.18 3.86
N PHE A 130 11.76 6.95 5.14
CA PHE A 130 10.75 6.41 6.04
C PHE A 130 9.64 7.45 6.26
N VAL A 131 8.39 7.04 6.06
CA VAL A 131 7.24 7.92 6.28
C VAL A 131 6.91 7.96 7.76
N ASP A 132 7.05 9.13 8.37
CA ASP A 132 6.57 9.35 9.73
C ASP A 132 5.05 9.57 9.70
N GLN A 133 4.32 8.66 10.35
CA GLN A 133 2.87 8.74 10.40
C GLN A 133 2.39 9.93 11.24
N HIS A 134 1.41 10.66 10.71
CA HIS A 134 0.77 11.77 11.41
C HIS A 134 0.24 11.32 12.80
N PRO A 135 0.45 12.11 13.88
CA PRO A 135 0.07 11.73 15.24
C PRO A 135 -1.40 11.29 15.38
N GLU A 136 -2.34 12.02 14.77
CA GLU A 136 -3.76 11.64 14.79
C GLU A 136 -4.05 10.31 14.11
N MET A 137 -3.31 9.95 13.05
CA MET A 137 -3.43 8.63 12.41
C MET A 137 -2.86 7.54 13.32
N SER A 138 -1.78 7.84 14.06
CA SER A 138 -1.20 6.91 15.03
C SER A 138 -2.11 6.63 16.23
N ARG A 139 -3.06 7.53 16.55
CA ARG A 139 -4.10 7.27 17.57
C ARG A 139 -5.05 6.13 17.16
N ILE A 140 -5.20 5.88 15.86
CA ILE A 140 -6.00 4.77 15.34
C ILE A 140 -5.21 3.48 15.43
N TYR A 141 -3.99 3.48 14.90
CA TYR A 141 -3.09 2.34 14.98
C TYR A 141 -1.63 2.79 14.79
N PRO A 142 -0.77 2.70 15.83
CA PRO A 142 0.57 3.27 15.79
C PRO A 142 1.63 2.33 15.19
N HIS A 143 1.34 1.02 15.06
CA HIS A 143 2.36 0.03 14.68
C HIS A 143 2.54 -0.13 13.16
N ALA A 144 1.72 0.54 12.34
CA ALA A 144 1.83 0.52 10.88
C ALA A 144 1.47 1.90 10.31
N ILE A 145 1.84 2.11 9.05
CA ILE A 145 1.33 3.25 8.27
C ILE A 145 -0.11 2.97 7.85
N ASN A 146 -1.03 3.74 8.42
CA ASN A 146 -2.43 3.79 8.08
C ASN A 146 -2.58 4.59 6.80
N ILE A 147 -3.39 4.08 5.87
CA ILE A 147 -3.53 4.63 4.53
C ILE A 147 -4.98 4.97 4.23
N ILE A 148 -5.19 6.12 3.59
CA ILE A 148 -6.45 6.44 2.94
C ILE A 148 -6.33 6.00 1.49
N LYS A 149 -7.27 5.17 1.05
CA LYS A 149 -7.34 4.65 -0.31
C LYS A 149 -8.43 5.37 -1.07
N ILE A 150 -8.01 6.06 -2.13
CA ILE A 150 -8.88 6.76 -3.08
C ILE A 150 -8.86 5.97 -4.39
N HIS A 151 -10.03 5.69 -4.96
CA HIS A 151 -10.15 4.96 -6.20
C HIS A 151 -10.60 5.92 -7.30
N THR A 152 -9.77 6.07 -8.32
CA THR A 152 -10.00 7.01 -9.42
C THR A 152 -10.12 6.31 -10.76
N LEU A 153 -10.96 6.83 -11.66
CA LEU A 153 -10.97 6.50 -13.08
C LEU A 153 -10.66 7.75 -13.90
N ASN A 154 -9.79 7.62 -14.90
CA ASN A 154 -9.61 8.64 -15.93
C ASN A 154 -10.52 8.30 -17.11
N ILE A 155 -11.55 9.10 -17.35
CA ILE A 155 -12.52 8.92 -18.44
C ILE A 155 -12.40 10.13 -19.36
N GLY A 156 -11.87 9.93 -20.57
CA GLY A 156 -11.73 11.01 -21.55
C GLY A 156 -10.81 12.16 -21.12
N GLY A 157 -9.92 11.95 -20.16
CA GLY A 157 -9.05 12.99 -19.60
C GLY A 157 -9.50 13.50 -18.22
N GLU A 158 -10.73 13.20 -17.80
CA GLU A 158 -11.27 13.63 -16.51
C GLU A 158 -11.05 12.58 -15.42
N ILE A 159 -10.50 13.02 -14.28
CA ILE A 159 -10.27 12.17 -13.12
C ILE A 159 -11.52 12.17 -12.23
N ASN A 160 -12.13 10.99 -12.09
CA ASN A 160 -13.34 10.76 -11.32
C ASN A 160 -13.02 9.90 -10.10
N ILE A 161 -13.47 10.28 -8.90
CA ILE A 161 -13.46 9.40 -7.72
C ILE A 161 -14.71 8.51 -7.81
N VAL A 162 -14.51 7.20 -7.84
CA VAL A 162 -15.58 6.24 -8.23
C VAL A 162 -16.02 5.30 -7.11
N LEU A 163 -15.31 5.31 -5.99
CA LEU A 163 -15.68 4.55 -4.79
C LEU A 163 -15.51 5.44 -3.56
N PRO A 164 -16.30 5.21 -2.49
CA PRO A 164 -16.07 5.87 -1.21
C PRO A 164 -14.62 5.74 -0.79
N GLN A 165 -14.08 6.80 -0.20
CA GLN A 165 -12.74 6.77 0.38
C GLN A 165 -12.70 5.79 1.56
N ILE A 166 -11.59 5.06 1.66
CA ILE A 166 -11.45 3.99 2.64
C ILE A 166 -10.19 4.21 3.46
N LEU A 167 -10.34 4.19 4.78
CA LEU A 167 -9.21 4.09 5.70
C LEU A 167 -8.84 2.62 5.89
N GLN A 168 -7.57 2.29 5.73
CA GLN A 168 -7.00 1.00 6.06
C GLN A 168 -5.91 1.16 7.12
N PHE A 169 -5.99 0.36 8.18
CA PHE A 169 -5.05 0.39 9.31
C PHE A 169 -4.75 -1.03 9.79
N GLY A 170 -3.64 -1.21 10.50
CA GLY A 170 -3.21 -2.52 10.99
C GLY A 170 -4.06 -3.06 12.14
N ALA A 171 -3.74 -4.27 12.58
CA ALA A 171 -4.32 -4.93 13.75
C ALA A 171 -3.32 -5.94 14.33
N ASN A 172 -3.50 -6.36 15.59
CA ASN A 172 -2.76 -7.46 16.22
C ASN A 172 -1.23 -7.33 16.16
N GLY A 173 -0.69 -6.12 16.26
CA GLY A 173 0.76 -5.87 16.23
C GLY A 173 1.41 -5.98 14.84
N ASN A 174 0.62 -6.16 13.77
CA ASN A 174 1.14 -6.16 12.41
C ASN A 174 1.78 -4.81 12.05
N GLN A 175 2.92 -4.86 11.34
CA GLN A 175 3.68 -3.69 10.87
C GLN A 175 3.20 -3.12 9.53
N THR A 176 2.14 -3.70 8.96
CA THR A 176 1.52 -3.23 7.72
C THR A 176 0.02 -3.06 7.92
N SER A 177 -0.59 -2.16 7.17
CA SER A 177 -2.05 -2.00 7.11
C SER A 177 -2.76 -3.23 6.49
N HIS A 178 -2.01 -4.08 5.79
CA HIS A 178 -2.55 -5.30 5.20
C HIS A 178 -2.83 -6.35 6.29
N GLY A 179 -4.02 -6.95 6.24
CA GLY A 179 -4.46 -7.89 7.26
C GLY A 179 -5.06 -7.24 8.51
N GLY A 180 -5.11 -5.91 8.56
CA GLY A 180 -5.90 -5.18 9.55
C GLY A 180 -7.30 -4.84 9.04
N PHE A 181 -7.78 -3.67 9.41
CA PHE A 181 -9.15 -3.24 9.14
C PHE A 181 -9.25 -2.30 7.94
N THR A 182 -10.45 -2.21 7.38
CA THR A 182 -10.79 -1.40 6.22
C THR A 182 -12.17 -0.82 6.45
N VAL A 183 -12.27 0.51 6.56
CA VAL A 183 -13.48 1.22 6.95
C VAL A 183 -13.75 2.40 6.02
N PRO A 184 -15.01 2.66 5.62
CA PRO A 184 -15.32 3.81 4.78
C PRO A 184 -15.23 5.11 5.59
N ILE A 185 -14.86 6.18 4.89
CA ILE A 185 -14.78 7.54 5.42
C ILE A 185 -15.95 8.33 4.81
N ASN A 186 -16.62 9.13 5.62
CA ASN A 186 -17.52 10.16 5.12
C ASN A 186 -16.67 11.31 4.56
N GLU A 187 -16.76 11.57 3.26
CA GLU A 187 -15.88 12.50 2.57
C GLU A 187 -16.13 13.96 2.97
N ASP A 188 -17.38 14.32 3.32
CA ASP A 188 -17.75 15.68 3.69
C ASP A 188 -17.31 16.06 5.11
N THR A 189 -17.27 15.09 6.02
CA THR A 189 -17.03 15.32 7.46
C THR A 189 -15.71 14.75 7.95
N GLY A 190 -15.06 13.87 7.18
CA GLY A 190 -13.89 13.10 7.62
C GLY A 190 -14.19 12.01 8.65
N THR A 191 -15.47 11.76 8.96
CA THR A 191 -15.88 10.79 9.98
C THR A 191 -15.67 9.35 9.50
N ILE A 192 -15.08 8.52 10.34
CA ILE A 192 -14.91 7.08 10.08
C ILE A 192 -16.20 6.36 10.47
N TYR A 193 -16.77 5.58 9.56
CA TYR A 193 -17.92 4.74 9.88
C TYR A 193 -17.49 3.48 10.61
N VAL A 194 -17.63 3.53 11.94
CA VAL A 194 -17.33 2.40 12.83
C VAL A 194 -18.63 1.60 13.03
N THR A 195 -18.70 0.38 12.48
CA THR A 195 -19.85 -0.50 12.74
C THR A 195 -19.79 -1.05 14.17
N LYS A 196 -20.93 -1.53 14.70
CA LYS A 196 -21.02 -2.08 16.07
C LYS A 196 -19.95 -3.15 16.36
N TYR A 197 -19.59 -3.94 15.35
CA TYR A 197 -18.54 -4.97 15.41
C TYR A 197 -17.16 -4.41 15.81
N PHE A 198 -16.83 -3.18 15.41
CA PHE A 198 -15.57 -2.54 15.75
C PHE A 198 -15.54 -2.08 17.22
N LYS A 199 -16.67 -1.63 17.78
CA LYS A 199 -16.72 -1.22 19.19
C LYS A 199 -16.45 -2.36 20.18
N GLU A 200 -16.75 -3.60 19.79
CA GLU A 200 -16.63 -4.78 20.65
C GLU A 200 -15.24 -5.44 20.57
N HIS A 201 -14.38 -5.05 19.61
CA HIS A 201 -13.11 -5.72 19.33
C HIS A 201 -11.88 -4.80 19.18
N LEU A 202 -12.06 -3.48 19.25
CA LEU A 202 -10.97 -2.48 19.17
C LEU A 202 -10.84 -1.61 20.42
N LEU A 203 -11.71 -1.77 21.42
CA LEU A 203 -11.68 -1.06 22.71
C LEU A 203 -11.54 -2.06 23.86
#